data_AF-A0A8B2Z7A0-F1
#
_entry.id   AF-A0A8B2Z7A0-F1
#
_cell.length_a   1.000
_cell.length_b   1.000
_cell.length_c   1.000
_cell.angle_alpha   90.00
_cell.angle_beta   90.00
_cell.angle_gamma   90.00
#
_symmetry.space_group_name_H-M   'P 1'
#
loop_
_entity.id
_entity.type
_entity.pdbx_description
1 polymer ?
#
loop_
_entity_poly.entity_id
_entity_poly.type
_entity_poly.pdbx_seq_one_letter_code
_entity_poly.pdbx_strand_id
1 'polypeptide(L)' 'MKKKGLWLIFLSALCCMFFWTRTAFASDRDYEIKRVRINADVQKNGDVIVNQAVTYAFDGKFHGVYYD' A
#
# COMPACT_ATOMS: atom_id res chain seq x y z
N MET A 1 31.57 -17.10 -32.22
CA MET A 1 32.04 -17.10 -30.82
C MET A 1 32.05 -18.54 -30.33
N LYS A 2 33.13 -19.02 -29.68
CA LYS A 2 33.23 -20.41 -29.20
C LYS A 2 32.08 -20.68 -28.21
N LYS A 3 31.40 -21.84 -28.29
CA LYS A 3 30.21 -22.20 -27.46
C LYS A 3 30.39 -21.90 -25.95
N LYS A 4 31.64 -22.00 -25.46
CA LYS A 4 32.05 -21.67 -24.08
C LYS A 4 31.87 -20.19 -23.71
N GLY A 5 32.10 -19.27 -24.65
CA GLY A 5 31.89 -17.84 -24.44
C GLY A 5 30.40 -17.46 -24.35
N LEU A 6 29.55 -18.14 -25.13
CA LEU A 6 28.10 -17.94 -25.06
C LEU A 6 27.55 -18.40 -23.69
N TRP A 7 28.06 -19.52 -23.18
CA TRP A 7 27.68 -20.05 -21.87
C TRP A 7 28.10 -19.13 -20.72
N LEU A 8 29.29 -18.52 -20.80
CA LEU A 8 29.75 -17.53 -19.81
C LEU A 8 28.88 -16.26 -19.81
N ILE A 9 28.45 -15.79 -20.98
CA ILE A 9 27.55 -14.63 -21.09
C ILE A 9 26.18 -14.97 -20.48
N PHE A 10 25.64 -16.16 -20.76
CA PHE A 10 24.38 -16.61 -20.18
C PHE A 10 24.47 -16.73 -18.65
N LEU A 11 25.56 -17.30 -18.13
CA LEU A 11 25.80 -17.43 -16.70
C LEU A 11 25.92 -16.06 -16.01
N SER A 12 26.62 -15.13 -16.66
CA SER A 12 26.74 -13.74 -16.20
C SER A 12 25.39 -13.03 -16.15
N ALA A 13 24.58 -13.14 -17.21
CA ALA A 13 23.25 -12.55 -17.26
C ALA A 13 22.30 -13.12 -16.19
N LEU A 14 22.35 -14.44 -15.99
CA LEU A 14 21.57 -15.12 -14.95
C LEU A 14 21.98 -14.62 -13.56
N CYS A 15 23.29 -14.47 -13.30
CA CYS A 15 23.81 -13.94 -12.05
C CYS A 15 23.29 -12.51 -11.79
N CYS A 16 23.35 -11.62 -12.78
CA CYS A 16 22.85 -10.26 -12.68
C CYS A 16 21.34 -10.19 -12.36
N MET A 17 20.54 -11.14 -12.86
CA MET A 17 19.10 -11.19 -12.59
C MET A 17 18.77 -11.46 -11.11
N PHE A 18 19.57 -12.29 -10.44
CA PHE A 18 19.38 -12.60 -9.01
C PHE A 18 19.86 -11.47 -8.09
N PHE A 19 20.84 -10.67 -8.49
CA PHE A 19 21.34 -9.55 -7.69
C PHE A 19 20.55 -8.24 -7.86
N TRP A 20 19.63 -8.16 -8.83
CA TRP A 20 18.83 -6.95 -9.07
C TRP A 20 17.51 -6.92 -8.31
N THR A 21 17.19 -7.94 -7.53
CA THR A 21 15.94 -7.95 -6.75
C THR A 21 16.03 -6.91 -5.65
N ARG A 22 15.30 -5.80 -5.80
CA ARG A 22 15.11 -4.86 -4.71
C ARG A 22 14.17 -5.49 -3.68
N THR A 23 14.68 -5.76 -2.49
CA THR A 23 13.84 -6.14 -1.35
C THR A 23 12.99 -4.93 -0.97
N ALA A 24 11.69 -5.01 -1.26
CA ALA A 24 10.72 -4.05 -0.73
C ALA A 24 10.39 -4.45 0.71
N PHE A 25 10.77 -3.60 1.66
CA PHE A 25 10.35 -3.75 3.05
C PHE A 25 9.16 -2.82 3.27
N ALA A 26 8.00 -3.39 3.56
CA ALA A 26 6.93 -2.66 4.21
C ALA A 26 7.18 -2.77 5.72
N SER A 27 7.28 -1.65 6.42
CA SER A 27 7.14 -1.70 7.87
C SER A 27 5.68 -2.02 8.17
N ASP A 28 5.40 -3.01 9.00
CA ASP A 28 4.10 -3.13 9.66
C ASP A 28 3.86 -1.81 10.39
N ARG A 29 2.89 -1.03 9.91
CA ARG A 29 2.48 0.22 10.53
C ARG A 29 1.05 0.06 10.98
N ASP A 30 0.86 0.25 12.27
CA ASP A 30 -0.46 0.31 12.85
C ASP A 30 -1.07 1.69 12.56
N TYR A 31 -2.34 1.69 12.15
CA TYR A 31 -3.15 2.89 12.07
C TYR A 31 -4.26 2.80 13.12
N GLU A 32 -4.49 3.90 13.81
CA GLU A 32 -5.55 3.97 14.82
C GLU A 32 -6.59 5.01 14.40
N ILE A 33 -7.85 4.59 14.39
CA ILE A 33 -8.98 5.52 14.31
C ILE A 33 -9.26 6.03 15.72
N LYS A 34 -8.70 7.19 16.05
CA LYS A 34 -8.83 7.77 17.40
C LYS A 34 -10.27 8.15 17.75
N ARG A 35 -11.05 8.55 16.75
CA ARG A 35 -12.43 9.00 16.95
C ARG A 35 -13.25 8.83 15.68
N VAL A 36 -14.44 8.28 15.86
CA VAL A 36 -15.51 8.26 14.87
C VAL A 36 -16.68 9.06 15.43
N ARG A 37 -17.19 10.02 14.65
CA ARG A 37 -18.45 10.70 14.96
C ARG A 37 -19.45 10.39 13.87
N ILE A 38 -20.56 9.76 14.25
CA ILE A 38 -21.69 9.49 13.37
C ILE A 38 -22.86 10.33 13.87
N ASN A 39 -23.38 11.20 13.03
CA ASN A 39 -24.64 11.89 13.27
C ASN A 39 -25.66 11.31 12.29
N ALA A 40 -26.79 10.83 12.81
CA ALA A 40 -27.91 10.35 12.02
C ALA A 40 -29.13 11.23 12.30
N ASP A 41 -29.73 11.77 11.25
CA ASP A 41 -30.92 12.60 11.34
C ASP A 41 -32.09 11.89 10.67
N VAL A 42 -33.14 11.63 11.44
CA VAL A 42 -34.35 10.94 10.96
C VAL A 42 -35.35 11.98 10.49
N GLN A 43 -35.57 11.98 9.18
CA GLN A 43 -36.47 12.91 8.52
C GLN A 43 -37.92 12.53 8.79
N LYS A 44 -38.82 13.52 8.68
CA LYS A 44 -40.27 13.31 8.89
C LYS A 44 -40.91 12.28 7.95
N ASN A 45 -40.28 12.01 6.81
CA ASN A 45 -40.71 11.00 5.84
C ASN A 45 -40.17 9.59 6.14
N GLY A 46 -39.38 9.43 7.21
CA GLY A 46 -38.77 8.15 7.61
C GLY A 46 -37.37 7.90 7.04
N ASP A 47 -36.88 8.76 6.16
CA ASP A 47 -35.51 8.67 5.64
C ASP A 47 -34.49 9.05 6.72
N VAL A 48 -33.26 8.56 6.57
CA VAL A 48 -32.16 8.88 7.50
C VAL A 48 -30.99 9.50 6.74
N ILE A 49 -30.60 10.71 7.14
CA ILE A 49 -29.37 11.36 6.66
C ILE A 49 -28.25 11.01 7.62
N VAL A 50 -27.20 10.35 7.14
CA VAL A 50 -26.06 9.93 7.95
C VAL A 50 -24.81 10.70 7.55
N ASN A 51 -24.28 11.49 8.49
CA ASN A 51 -23.00 12.18 8.33
C ASN A 51 -21.95 11.52 9.24
N GLN A 52 -20.94 10.90 8.61
CA GLN A 52 -19.83 10.27 9.31
C GLN A 52 -18.55 11.08 9.12
N ALA A 53 -17.91 11.43 10.24
CA ALA A 53 -16.57 12.02 10.26
C ALA A 53 -15.61 11.06 10.96
N VAL A 54 -14.54 10.68 10.26
CA VAL A 54 -13.49 9.79 10.77
C VAL A 54 -12.18 10.57 10.85
N THR A 55 -11.53 10.54 12.01
CA THR A 55 -10.19 11.14 12.19
C THR A 55 -9.15 10.05 12.30
N TYR A 56 -8.27 9.97 11.30
CA TYR A 56 -7.13 9.07 11.29
C TYR A 56 -5.91 9.75 11.91
N ALA A 57 -5.21 9.04 12.80
CA ALA A 57 -3.88 9.44 13.23
C ALA A 57 -2.86 8.50 12.61
N PHE A 58 -2.06 9.04 11.70
CA PHE A 58 -1.00 8.33 11.02
C PHE A 58 0.33 8.65 11.73
N ASP A 59 0.99 7.65 12.32
CA ASP A 59 2.37 7.79 12.81
C ASP A 59 3.40 7.26 11.79
N GLY A 60 3.91 8.15 10.92
CA GLY A 60 4.85 7.77 9.85
C GLY A 60 4.79 8.55 8.54
N LYS A 61 5.69 8.22 7.61
CA LYS A 61 5.61 8.62 6.20
C LYS A 61 4.65 7.68 5.47
N PHE A 62 3.36 7.98 5.50
CA PHE A 62 2.37 7.20 4.75
C PHE A 62 2.20 7.80 3.36
N HIS A 63 2.24 6.94 2.35
CA HIS A 63 1.71 7.23 1.03
C HIS A 63 0.24 6.82 1.10
N GLY A 64 -0.65 7.76 1.47
CA GLY A 64 -2.08 7.47 1.61
C GLY A 64 -2.64 6.89 0.32
N VAL A 65 -3.40 5.79 0.44
CA VAL A 65 -4.24 5.29 -0.65
C VAL A 65 -5.56 6.05 -0.54
N TYR A 66 -5.76 7.03 -1.42
CA TYR A 66 -7.02 7.75 -1.53
C TYR A 66 -8.00 6.90 -2.32
N TYR A 67 -9.18 6.64 -1.77
CA TYR A 67 -10.31 6.08 -2.51
C TYR A 67 -11.03 7.24 -3.21
N ASP A 68 -11.21 7.15 -4.53
CA ASP A 68 -12.15 7.97 -5.32
C ASP A 68 -13.59 7.51 -5.10
#